data_AF-A0A356DYU3-F1
#
_entry.id   AF-A0A356DYU3-F1
#
_cell.length_a   1.000
_cell.length_b   1.000
_cell.length_c   1.000
_cell.angle_alpha   90.00
_cell.angle_beta   90.00
_cell.angle_gamma   90.00
#
_symmetry.space_group_name_H-M   'P 1'
#
loop_
_entity.id
_entity.type
_entity.pdbx_description
1 polymer ?
#
loop_
_entity_poly.entity_id
_entity_poly.type
_entity_poly.pdbx_seq_one_letter_code
_entity_poly.pdbx_strand_id
1 'polypeptide(L)'
;QVHRAGIERNLASYGIFAASERLLMELGKNGANRQEMHELIREHSLCAWAEVQAGKPNTLKQMLCEDATIRAYLQKEAIEALLDANQYIGDSPERTRKVIEEIRDVLSR
;
A
#
# COMPACT_ATOMS: atom_id res chain seq x y z
N GLN A 1 -25.42 1.23 6.33
CA GLN A 1 -25.08 -0.14 5.87
C GLN A 1 -23.60 -0.16 5.49
N VAL A 2 -22.87 -1.26 5.71
CA VAL A 2 -21.46 -1.39 5.31
C VAL A 2 -21.35 -2.38 4.15
N HIS A 3 -20.82 -1.95 3.01
CA HIS A 3 -20.69 -2.76 1.78
C HIS A 3 -19.30 -3.40 1.69
N ARG A 4 -19.06 -4.45 2.48
CA ARG A 4 -17.73 -5.10 2.61
C ARG A 4 -17.09 -5.49 1.28
N ALA A 5 -17.82 -6.19 0.41
CA ALA A 5 -17.31 -6.62 -0.89
C ALA A 5 -16.86 -5.46 -1.81
N GLY A 6 -17.53 -4.30 -1.71
CA GLY A 6 -17.13 -3.10 -2.44
C GLY A 6 -15.85 -2.48 -1.89
N ILE A 7 -15.71 -2.47 -0.56
CA ILE A 7 -14.51 -2.00 0.14
C ILE A 7 -13.31 -2.88 -0.22
N GLU A 8 -13.47 -4.20 -0.13
CA GLU A 8 -12.40 -5.17 -0.46
C GLU A 8 -11.96 -5.04 -1.93
N ARG A 9 -12.91 -4.87 -2.86
CA ARG A 9 -12.60 -4.64 -4.28
C ARG A 9 -11.81 -3.35 -4.47
N ASN A 10 -12.24 -2.26 -3.85
CA ASN A 10 -11.54 -0.99 -3.95
C ASN A 10 -10.14 -1.09 -3.33
N LEU A 11 -10.01 -1.74 -2.18
CA LEU A 11 -8.72 -1.93 -1.53
C LEU A 11 -7.77 -2.78 -2.38
N ALA A 12 -8.26 -3.86 -3.01
CA ALA A 12 -7.48 -4.67 -3.93
C ALA A 12 -7.02 -3.88 -5.17
N SER A 13 -7.87 -3.01 -5.71
CA SER A 13 -7.55 -2.21 -6.90
C SER A 13 -6.63 -1.02 -6.62
N TYR A 14 -6.79 -0.35 -5.48
CA TYR A 14 -6.15 0.94 -5.21
C TYR A 14 -5.18 0.93 -4.03
N GLY A 15 -5.35 0.00 -3.08
CA GLY A 15 -4.54 -0.05 -1.86
C GLY A 15 -3.05 -0.24 -2.13
N ILE A 16 -2.69 -0.91 -3.23
CA ILE A 16 -1.30 -1.15 -3.60
C ILE A 16 -0.51 0.15 -3.85
N PHE A 17 -1.16 1.22 -4.33
CA PHE A 17 -0.50 2.51 -4.50
C PHE A 17 -0.06 3.11 -3.16
N ALA A 18 -0.80 2.86 -2.08
CA ALA A 18 -0.41 3.27 -0.74
C ALA A 18 0.64 2.31 -0.15
N ALA A 19 0.50 1.00 -0.40
CA ALA A 19 1.42 -0.01 0.10
C ALA A 19 2.84 0.09 -0.50
N SER A 20 2.99 0.74 -1.67
CA SER A 20 4.30 0.96 -2.31
C SER A 20 5.29 1.74 -1.44
N GLU A 21 4.83 2.59 -0.51
CA GLU A 21 5.71 3.27 0.46
C GLU A 21 6.42 2.25 1.37
N ARG A 22 5.75 1.16 1.76
CA ARG A 22 6.39 0.11 2.58
C ARG A 22 7.52 -0.57 1.83
N LEU A 23 7.32 -0.81 0.52
CA LEU A 23 8.36 -1.33 -0.36
C LEU A 23 9.53 -0.35 -0.44
N LEU A 24 9.26 0.94 -0.66
CA LEU A 24 10.30 1.99 -0.69
C LEU A 24 11.11 2.04 0.61
N MET A 25 10.44 1.99 1.76
CA MET A 25 11.10 1.96 3.07
C MET A 25 12.00 0.73 3.21
N GLU A 26 11.53 -0.45 2.80
CA GLU A 26 12.29 -1.69 2.93
C GLU A 26 13.48 -1.74 1.96
N LEU A 27 13.32 -1.25 0.74
CA LEU A 27 14.43 -1.09 -0.22
C LEU A 27 15.54 -0.20 0.36
N GLY A 28 15.16 0.94 0.98
CA GLY A 28 16.11 1.83 1.64
C GLY A 28 16.86 1.15 2.79
N LYS A 29 16.18 0.32 3.60
CA LYS A 29 16.84 -0.47 4.65
C LYS A 29 17.83 -1.51 4.10
N ASN A 30 17.57 -2.03 2.91
CA ASN A 30 18.45 -2.98 2.22
C ASN A 30 19.54 -2.28 1.39
N GLY A 31 19.75 -0.97 1.58
CA GLY A 31 20.86 -0.21 1.01
C GLY A 31 20.59 0.39 -0.37
N ALA A 32 19.36 0.29 -0.89
CA ALA A 32 18.99 0.95 -2.14
C ALA A 32 18.95 2.48 -1.97
N ASN A 33 19.30 3.21 -3.02
CA ASN A 33 19.13 4.65 -3.04
C ASN A 33 17.64 5.00 -3.03
N ARG A 34 17.17 5.67 -1.97
CA ARG A 34 15.76 6.02 -1.79
C ARG A 34 15.20 6.86 -2.94
N GLN A 35 15.98 7.79 -3.48
CA GLN A 35 15.50 8.67 -4.54
C GLN A 35 15.33 7.92 -5.87
N GLU A 36 16.28 7.04 -6.20
CA GLU A 36 16.20 6.20 -7.39
C GLU A 36 15.04 5.21 -7.29
N MET A 37 14.87 4.56 -6.14
CA MET A 37 13.75 3.63 -5.93
C MET A 37 12.40 4.34 -5.92
N HIS A 38 12.33 5.55 -5.36
CA HIS A 38 11.11 6.36 -5.41
C HIS A 38 10.73 6.66 -6.86
N GLU A 39 11.69 7.08 -7.69
CA GLU A 39 11.42 7.38 -9.10
C GLU A 39 10.98 6.14 -9.89
N LEU A 40 11.66 5.00 -9.70
CA LEU A 40 11.28 3.74 -10.34
C LEU A 40 9.87 3.28 -9.93
N ILE A 41 9.53 3.35 -8.64
CA ILE A 41 8.18 3.04 -8.15
C ILE A 41 7.15 4.03 -8.71
N ARG A 42 7.51 5.31 -8.84
CA ARG A 42 6.64 6.36 -9.39
C ARG A 42 6.30 6.08 -10.85
N GLU A 43 7.28 5.70 -11.67
CA GLU A 43 7.08 5.35 -13.07
C GLU A 43 6.12 4.16 -13.22
N HIS A 44 6.39 3.05 -12.52
CA HIS A 44 5.49 1.88 -12.51
C HIS A 44 4.08 2.24 -12.03
N SER A 45 3.98 3.10 -11.01
CA SER A 45 2.69 3.56 -10.49
C SER A 45 1.90 4.36 -11.53
N LEU A 46 2.57 5.22 -12.31
CA LEU A 46 1.92 5.98 -13.38
C LEU A 46 1.45 5.08 -14.54
N CYS A 47 2.25 4.08 -14.91
CA CYS A 47 1.86 3.09 -15.92
C CYS A 47 0.61 2.31 -15.47
N ALA A 48 0.62 1.75 -14.26
CA ALA A 48 -0.53 1.06 -13.69
C ALA A 48 -1.76 1.96 -13.56
N TRP A 49 -1.56 3.23 -13.19
CA TRP A 49 -2.65 4.20 -13.06
C TRP A 49 -3.35 4.46 -14.40
N ALA A 50 -2.60 4.57 -15.49
CA ALA A 50 -3.19 4.73 -16.82
C ALA A 50 -4.08 3.54 -17.23
N GLU A 51 -3.69 2.32 -16.86
CA GLU A 51 -4.50 1.12 -17.09
C GLU A 51 -5.77 1.10 -16.25
N VAL A 52 -5.65 1.44 -14.96
CA VAL A 52 -6.80 1.56 -14.05
C VAL A 52 -7.80 2.61 -14.54
N GLN A 53 -7.32 3.76 -15.02
CA GLN A 53 -8.16 4.80 -15.63
C GLN A 53 -8.89 4.32 -16.90
N ALA A 54 -8.30 3.39 -17.64
CA ALA A 54 -8.92 2.74 -18.79
C ALA A 54 -9.87 1.58 -18.39
N GLY A 55 -10.13 1.38 -17.10
CA GLY A 55 -10.99 0.30 -16.59
C GLY A 55 -10.34 -1.09 -16.60
N LYS A 56 -9.02 -1.16 -16.78
CA LYS A 56 -8.26 -2.42 -16.75
C LYS A 56 -7.83 -2.77 -15.32
N PRO A 57 -7.46 -4.05 -15.05
CA PRO A 57 -6.87 -4.44 -13.77
C PRO A 57 -5.60 -3.66 -13.45
N ASN A 58 -5.33 -3.46 -12.16
CA ASN A 58 -4.09 -2.82 -11.71
C ASN A 58 -2.91 -3.81 -11.82
N THR A 59 -1.92 -3.48 -12.66
CA THR A 59 -0.73 -4.31 -12.90
C THR A 59 0.47 -3.96 -12.01
N LEU A 60 0.35 -2.95 -11.12
CA LEU A 60 1.47 -2.44 -10.33
C LEU A 60 2.18 -3.53 -9.54
N LYS A 61 1.42 -4.48 -8.97
CA LYS A 61 1.99 -5.59 -8.20
C LYS A 61 2.97 -6.39 -9.04
N GLN A 62 2.53 -6.76 -10.24
CA GLN A 62 3.32 -7.57 -11.14
C GLN A 62 4.58 -6.83 -11.56
N MET A 63 4.45 -5.57 -12.00
CA MET A 63 5.59 -4.76 -12.44
C MET A 63 6.65 -4.63 -11.35
N LEU A 64 6.26 -4.29 -10.12
CA LEU A 64 7.21 -4.16 -9.00
C LEU A 64 7.84 -5.50 -8.57
N CYS A 65 7.10 -6.61 -8.68
CA CYS A 65 7.61 -7.94 -8.34
C CYS A 65 8.56 -8.51 -9.40
N GLU A 66 8.47 -8.05 -10.65
CA GLU A 66 9.27 -8.52 -11.79
C GLU A 66 10.45 -7.61 -12.10
N ASP A 67 10.45 -6.37 -11.60
CA ASP A 67 11.51 -5.38 -11.82
C ASP A 67 12.87 -5.87 -11.29
N ALA A 68 13.84 -6.03 -12.19
CA ALA A 68 15.17 -6.53 -11.86
C ALA A 68 15.94 -5.64 -10.87
N THR A 69 15.69 -4.32 -10.90
CA THR A 69 16.33 -3.35 -10.00
C THR A 69 15.83 -3.54 -8.57
N ILE A 70 14.52 -3.71 -8.39
CA ILE A 70 13.93 -4.01 -7.07
C ILE A 70 14.38 -5.39 -6.59
N ARG A 71 14.38 -6.38 -7.50
CA ARG A 71 14.77 -7.77 -7.19
C ARG A 71 16.24 -7.93 -6.82
N ALA A 72 17.10 -6.96 -7.13
CA ALA A 72 18.48 -6.94 -6.66
C ALA A 72 18.58 -6.79 -5.13
N TYR A 73 17.54 -6.24 -4.48
CA TYR A 73 17.50 -5.99 -3.03
C TYR A 73 16.56 -6.92 -2.27
N LEU A 74 15.45 -7.36 -2.89
CA LEU A 74 14.41 -8.14 -2.24
C LEU A 74 13.95 -9.32 -3.10
N GLN A 75 13.66 -10.45 -2.45
CA GLN A 75 13.01 -11.59 -3.13
C GLN A 75 11.54 -11.26 -3.43
N LYS A 76 11.00 -11.92 -4.47
CA LYS A 76 9.63 -11.68 -4.94
C LYS A 76 8.61 -11.82 -3.82
N GLU A 77 8.73 -12.84 -2.99
CA GLU A 77 7.81 -13.16 -1.91
C GLU A 77 7.80 -12.04 -0.85
N ALA A 78 8.96 -11.43 -0.58
CA ALA A 78 9.07 -10.28 0.33
C ALA A 78 8.40 -9.03 -0.27
N ILE A 79 8.62 -8.78 -1.57
CA ILE A 79 7.98 -7.66 -2.29
C ILE A 79 6.45 -7.83 -2.25
N GLU A 80 5.94 -9.02 -2.54
CA GLU A 80 4.50 -9.31 -2.52
C GLU A 80 3.88 -9.08 -1.15
N ALA A 81 4.57 -9.44 -0.07
CA ALA A 81 4.12 -9.22 1.30
C ALA A 81 4.09 -7.72 1.69
N LEU A 82 5.05 -6.94 1.20
CA LEU A 82 5.10 -5.49 1.44
C LEU A 82 3.97 -4.75 0.72
N LEU A 83 3.55 -5.25 -0.44
CA LEU A 83 2.49 -4.68 -1.27
C LEU A 83 1.07 -5.08 -0.82
N ASP A 84 0.91 -5.84 0.27
CA ASP A 84 -0.40 -6.10 0.88
C ASP A 84 -0.86 -4.90 1.72
N ALA A 85 -1.85 -4.18 1.20
CA ALA A 85 -2.43 -3.00 1.84
C ALA A 85 -3.27 -3.32 3.07
N ASN A 86 -3.73 -4.57 3.27
CA ASN A 86 -4.53 -4.92 4.45
C ASN A 86 -3.76 -4.72 5.76
N GLN A 87 -2.44 -4.87 5.69
CA GLN A 87 -1.55 -4.69 6.84
C GLN A 87 -1.05 -3.25 6.98
N TYR A 88 -1.52 -2.32 6.15
CA TYR A 88 -1.07 -0.93 6.12
C TYR A 88 -2.13 0.04 6.66
N ILE A 89 -2.58 -0.21 7.88
CA ILE A 89 -3.64 0.58 8.55
C ILE A 89 -3.11 1.56 9.63
N GLY A 90 -1.79 1.58 9.84
CA GLY A 90 -1.14 2.47 10.80
C GLY A 90 -1.73 2.38 12.21
N ASP A 91 -1.92 3.55 12.84
CA ASP A 91 -2.51 3.70 14.18
C ASP A 91 -4.04 3.89 14.16
N SER A 92 -4.70 3.63 13.02
CA SER A 92 -6.15 3.84 12.84
C SER A 92 -7.01 3.13 13.90
N PRO A 93 -6.75 1.86 14.28
CA PRO A 93 -7.50 1.21 15.36
C PRO A 93 -7.30 1.89 16.72
N GLU A 94 -6.10 2.37 17.02
CA GLU A 94 -5.78 3.04 18.28
C GLU A 94 -6.46 4.40 18.38
N ARG A 95 -6.40 5.20 17.31
CA ARG A 95 -7.10 6.49 17.24
C ARG A 95 -8.61 6.33 17.37
N THR A 96 -9.17 5.31 16.73
CA THR A 96 -10.60 5.02 16.83
C THR A 96 -11.00 4.67 18.26
N ARG A 97 -10.18 3.88 18.98
CA ARG A 97 -10.43 3.58 20.40
C ARG A 97 -10.39 4.83 21.28
N LYS A 98 -9.40 5.71 21.08
CA LYS A 98 -9.29 6.98 21.84
C LYS A 98 -10.54 7.84 21.68
N VAL A 99 -11.03 8.01 20.46
CA VAL A 99 -12.27 8.77 20.20
C VAL A 99 -13.49 8.10 20.86
N ILE A 100 -13.59 6.77 20.82
CA ILE A 100 -14.68 6.04 21.49
C ILE A 100 -14.65 6.26 23.01
N GLU A 101 -13.46 6.26 23.62
CA GLU A 101 -13.27 6.52 25.05
C GLU A 101 -13.69 7.96 25.39
N GLU A 102 -13.23 8.95 24.63
CA GLU A 102 -13.62 10.36 24.82
C GLU A 102 -15.15 10.57 24.74
N ILE A 103 -15.81 9.92 23.77
CA ILE A 103 -17.27 9.98 23.63
C ILE A 103 -17.97 9.35 24.85
N ARG A 104 -17.48 8.21 25.34
CA ARG A 104 -18.05 7.53 26.52
C ARG A 104 -17.92 8.40 27.76
N ASP A 105 -16.77 9.03 27.96
CA ASP A 105 -16.54 9.92 29.09
C ASP A 105 -17.53 11.09 29.09
N VAL A 106 -17.81 11.68 27.92
CA VAL A 106 -18.81 12.76 27.79
C VAL A 106 -20.23 12.27 28.07
N LEU A 107 -20.60 11.08 27.58
CA LEU A 107 -21.95 10.53 27.77
C LEU A 107 -22.21 9.99 29.18
N SER A 108 -21.15 9.74 29.96
CA SER A 108 -21.24 9.21 31.34
C SER A 108 -21.26 10.28 32.43
N ARG A 109 -21.10 11.56 32.06
CA ARG A 109 -21.25 12.73 32.93
C ARG A 109 -22.70 13.20 32.99
#